data_AF-A0A7W5CEQ1-F1
#
_entry.id   AF-A0A7W5CEQ1-F1
#
_cell.length_a   1.000
_cell.length_b   1.000
_cell.length_c   1.000
_cell.angle_alpha   90.00
_cell.angle_beta   90.00
_cell.angle_gamma   90.00
#
_symmetry.space_group_name_H-M   'P 1'
#
loop_
_entity.id
_entity.type
_entity.pdbx_description
1 polymer ?
#
loop_
_entity_poly.entity_id
_entity_poly.type
_entity_poly.pdbx_seq_one_letter_code
_entity_poly.pdbx_strand_id
1 'polypeptide(L)'
;MIIRKIRMTFMVAIILALVVPFIASEQTHAANGFYVSGTNLKDANGNNFVIRGVNNAHAWFDTQAYNALSTISSKKVNAVRIVWSTSGSASRLQQIIDRCKELGMIAIVELHDVTGSNSASGLNDMANYFASSAVKSILTSNEKYVLVNIANEWGDHSLSDIAWRDAYKTAISTIRNAGIHNTIIVDGSGWGQNASPIKAYGNALLAHDPDHNIMFSIHMYGSWNDSSKIGTELQAIKNLGLAVMIGEFGYNYNNGNNNLGSQVNAQEIMNQSQAKGIGYMAWSWTGNDSGNAWLDMTTSDWQTPTTWGNLIINGTNGIWATSVKATVFNGNSSALYDFESGNTQGWTALNVTGGPWSVTDWAATGSSSLKADVTLGGGQFTLQYTGSNNFSGKSAISAKVKHAAWGSVGSGLQAKLFIKTGSSYTWYDSGTVNINATGTSTLSLSLSGVSNLGDVREIGVQFLSPTNSSGTSAVFVDSVVLQ
;
A
#
# COMPACT_ATOMS: atom_id res chain seq x y z
N MET A 1 -19.78 -69.52 53.50
CA MET A 1 -18.66 -68.67 53.92
C MET A 1 -18.45 -67.59 52.87
N ILE A 2 -18.93 -66.37 53.14
CA ILE A 2 -18.36 -65.04 52.76
C ILE A 2 -18.20 -64.75 51.24
N ILE A 3 -19.19 -64.12 50.58
CA ILE A 3 -19.34 -62.68 50.28
C ILE A 3 -18.14 -62.03 49.53
N ARG A 4 -18.38 -61.60 48.28
CA ARG A 4 -17.93 -60.33 47.63
C ARG A 4 -18.24 -60.43 46.12
N LYS A 5 -18.80 -59.47 45.38
CA LYS A 5 -19.49 -58.18 45.62
C LYS A 5 -20.19 -57.90 44.27
N ILE A 6 -21.52 -57.81 44.26
CA ILE A 6 -22.29 -57.18 43.18
C ILE A 6 -22.77 -55.84 43.76
N ARG A 7 -22.55 -54.72 43.06
CA ARG A 7 -23.47 -53.57 43.02
C ARG A 7 -23.03 -52.49 42.02
N MET A 8 -24.01 -52.15 41.18
CA MET A 8 -24.38 -50.84 40.64
C MET A 8 -23.46 -50.17 39.61
N THR A 9 -23.86 -50.12 38.33
CA THR A 9 -24.79 -49.16 37.67
C THR A 9 -24.12 -47.80 37.41
N PHE A 10 -23.91 -47.40 36.15
CA PHE A 10 -24.54 -46.21 35.55
C PHE A 10 -24.19 -46.02 34.07
N MET A 11 -25.20 -45.62 33.31
CA MET A 11 -25.16 -45.17 31.91
C MET A 11 -24.07 -44.13 31.64
N VAL A 12 -23.37 -44.25 30.52
CA VAL A 12 -23.02 -43.09 29.68
C VAL A 12 -23.24 -43.49 28.22
N ALA A 13 -24.36 -42.99 27.68
CA ALA A 13 -24.65 -43.00 26.27
C ALA A 13 -23.99 -41.78 25.60
N ILE A 14 -23.39 -42.02 24.43
CA ILE A 14 -23.34 -41.13 23.27
C ILE A 14 -22.84 -39.69 23.52
N ILE A 15 -21.56 -39.44 23.26
CA ILE A 15 -21.09 -38.23 22.55
C ILE A 15 -19.93 -38.65 21.63
N LEU A 16 -20.27 -39.10 20.43
CA LEU A 16 -19.31 -39.32 19.34
C LEU A 16 -19.84 -38.61 18.10
N ALA A 17 -19.84 -37.28 18.13
CA ALA A 17 -20.07 -36.45 16.96
C ALA A 17 -19.49 -35.05 17.18
N LEU A 18 -18.74 -34.57 16.19
CA LEU A 18 -18.32 -33.17 15.96
C LEU A 18 -17.12 -32.67 16.77
N VAL A 19 -15.92 -33.12 16.39
CA VAL A 19 -14.75 -32.23 16.35
C VAL A 19 -14.50 -31.88 14.89
N VAL A 20 -15.31 -30.98 14.36
CA VAL A 20 -14.92 -30.24 13.15
C VAL A 20 -13.97 -29.16 13.65
N PRO A 21 -12.71 -29.10 13.20
CA PRO A 21 -11.89 -27.93 13.49
C PRO A 21 -12.62 -26.72 12.92
N PHE A 22 -13.04 -25.82 13.79
CA PHE A 22 -13.46 -24.48 13.42
C PHE A 22 -12.22 -23.81 12.80
N ILE A 23 -11.99 -24.05 11.51
CA ILE A 23 -11.25 -23.12 10.69
C ILE A 23 -12.20 -21.94 10.57
N ALA A 24 -12.06 -20.98 11.49
CA ALA A 24 -12.62 -19.66 11.27
C ALA A 24 -11.97 -19.17 9.96
N SER A 25 -12.72 -19.26 8.86
CA SER A 25 -12.43 -18.42 7.72
C SER A 25 -12.51 -16.99 8.23
N GLU A 26 -11.37 -16.29 8.33
CA GLU A 26 -11.39 -14.84 8.47
C GLU A 26 -12.22 -14.32 7.29
N GLN A 27 -13.47 -13.97 7.57
CA GLN A 27 -14.30 -13.27 6.62
C GLN A 27 -13.60 -11.94 6.40
N THR A 28 -12.96 -11.77 5.25
CA THR A 28 -12.26 -10.54 4.88
C THR A 28 -13.30 -9.44 4.71
N HIS A 29 -13.69 -8.80 5.80
CA HIS A 29 -14.35 -7.51 5.74
C HIS A 29 -13.30 -6.50 5.27
N ALA A 30 -13.53 -5.88 4.11
CA ALA A 30 -12.73 -4.73 3.70
C ALA A 30 -12.84 -3.68 4.82
N ALA A 31 -11.73 -3.41 5.50
CA ALA A 31 -11.67 -2.35 6.49
C ALA A 31 -11.75 -0.99 5.78
N ASN A 32 -12.27 0.03 6.47
CA ASN A 32 -12.34 1.38 5.90
C ASN A 32 -10.94 1.95 5.59
N GLY A 33 -9.92 1.47 6.31
CA GLY A 33 -8.52 1.83 6.15
C GLY A 33 -7.56 0.75 6.64
N PHE A 34 -6.33 1.16 6.96
CA PHE A 34 -5.40 0.29 7.68
C PHE A 34 -5.95 -0.14 9.03
N TYR A 35 -5.59 -1.34 9.46
CA TYR A 35 -5.91 -1.84 10.79
C TYR A 35 -4.82 -2.74 11.36
N VAL A 36 -4.75 -2.85 12.68
CA VAL A 36 -3.86 -3.78 13.38
C VAL A 36 -4.60 -5.08 13.69
N SER A 37 -3.97 -6.21 13.37
CA SER A 37 -4.44 -7.55 13.75
C SER A 37 -3.30 -8.34 14.38
N GLY A 38 -3.38 -8.48 15.71
CA GLY A 38 -2.28 -8.99 16.53
C GLY A 38 -1.01 -8.20 16.31
N THR A 39 0.07 -8.87 15.90
CA THR A 39 1.36 -8.22 15.65
C THR A 39 1.53 -7.65 14.25
N ASN A 40 0.47 -7.65 13.41
CA ASN A 40 0.56 -7.28 12.01
C ASN A 40 -0.23 -6.02 11.70
N LEU A 41 0.37 -5.14 10.90
CA LEU A 41 -0.35 -4.07 10.21
C LEU A 41 -0.98 -4.65 8.94
N LYS A 42 -2.29 -4.42 8.76
CA LYS A 42 -3.08 -4.85 7.61
C LYS A 42 -3.50 -3.64 6.80
N ASP A 43 -3.38 -3.71 5.48
CA ASP A 43 -3.98 -2.71 4.59
C ASP A 43 -5.50 -2.87 4.50
N ALA A 44 -6.18 -1.94 3.83
CA ALA A 44 -7.64 -1.92 3.74
C ALA A 44 -8.24 -3.14 3.00
N ASN A 45 -7.42 -3.90 2.27
CA ASN A 45 -7.84 -5.13 1.61
C ASN A 45 -7.53 -6.38 2.47
N GLY A 46 -7.06 -6.20 3.71
CA GLY A 46 -6.77 -7.27 4.67
C GLY A 46 -5.39 -7.93 4.50
N ASN A 47 -4.54 -7.41 3.61
CA ASN A 47 -3.20 -7.96 3.38
C ASN A 47 -2.20 -7.43 4.40
N ASN A 48 -1.24 -8.27 4.81
CA ASN A 48 -0.13 -7.80 5.65
C ASN A 48 0.65 -6.73 4.90
N PHE A 49 0.84 -5.58 5.53
CA PHE A 49 1.68 -4.51 5.02
C PHE A 49 2.89 -4.34 5.92
N VAL A 50 4.07 -4.65 5.37
CA VAL A 50 5.34 -4.51 6.07
C VAL A 50 6.06 -3.27 5.53
N ILE A 51 6.23 -2.26 6.38
CA ILE A 51 6.82 -0.98 5.99
C ILE A 51 8.30 -1.15 5.62
N ARG A 52 8.66 -0.63 4.44
CA ARG A 52 10.02 -0.50 3.92
C ARG A 52 10.16 0.95 3.43
N GLY A 53 10.42 1.82 4.39
CA GLY A 53 10.22 3.25 4.25
C GLY A 53 11.46 4.12 4.46
N VAL A 54 11.26 5.43 4.31
CA VAL A 54 12.25 6.47 4.64
C VAL A 54 11.55 7.65 5.32
N ASN A 55 12.27 8.37 6.18
CA ASN A 55 11.85 9.65 6.73
C ASN A 55 12.19 10.79 5.75
N ASN A 56 11.28 11.75 5.57
CA ASN A 56 11.43 12.87 4.64
C ASN A 56 11.06 14.21 5.30
N ALA A 57 11.99 15.16 5.26
CA ALA A 57 12.00 16.39 6.06
C ALA A 57 11.08 17.52 5.52
N HIS A 58 9.77 17.26 5.39
CA HIS A 58 8.83 18.21 4.78
C HIS A 58 8.66 19.52 5.56
N ALA A 59 8.70 19.49 6.90
CA ALA A 59 8.58 20.69 7.73
C ALA A 59 9.74 21.69 7.51
N TRP A 60 10.93 21.20 7.14
CA TRP A 60 12.13 22.03 6.99
C TRP A 60 12.48 22.33 5.53
N PHE A 61 12.12 21.43 4.60
CA PHE A 61 12.48 21.51 3.18
C PHE A 61 11.29 21.26 2.26
N ASP A 62 10.18 21.98 2.47
CA ASP A 62 8.88 21.74 1.79
C ASP A 62 8.98 21.39 0.30
N THR A 63 9.53 22.29 -0.52
CA THR A 63 9.59 22.09 -1.99
C THR A 63 10.54 20.95 -2.37
N GLN A 64 11.72 20.88 -1.77
CA GLN A 64 12.73 19.87 -2.08
C GLN A 64 12.25 18.47 -1.67
N ALA A 65 11.73 18.33 -0.45
CA ALA A 65 11.17 17.10 0.08
C ALA A 65 9.98 16.61 -0.75
N TYR A 66 9.08 17.52 -1.17
CA TYR A 66 7.97 17.18 -2.07
C TYR A 66 8.46 16.67 -3.44
N ASN A 67 9.41 17.36 -4.05
CA ASN A 67 9.96 16.96 -5.35
C ASN A 67 10.68 15.60 -5.27
N ALA A 68 11.37 15.34 -4.16
CA ALA A 68 12.08 14.11 -3.91
C ALA A 68 11.18 12.87 -3.79
N LEU A 69 9.87 13.02 -3.51
CA LEU A 69 8.93 11.90 -3.43
C LEU A 69 8.97 11.00 -4.68
N SER A 70 9.14 11.59 -5.87
CA SER A 70 9.27 10.84 -7.13
C SER A 70 10.51 9.96 -7.14
N THR A 71 11.64 10.50 -6.68
CA THR A 71 12.90 9.77 -6.56
C THR A 71 12.79 8.68 -5.49
N ILE A 72 12.21 8.99 -4.33
CA ILE A 72 11.95 8.04 -3.25
C ILE A 72 11.15 6.85 -3.77
N SER A 73 10.02 7.10 -4.45
CA SER A 73 9.19 6.05 -5.05
C SER A 73 9.95 5.20 -6.08
N SER A 74 10.82 5.81 -6.89
CA SER A 74 11.64 5.10 -7.88
C SER A 74 12.59 4.06 -7.26
N LYS A 75 12.89 4.18 -5.96
CA LYS A 75 13.69 3.21 -5.19
C LYS A 75 12.85 2.10 -4.55
N LYS A 76 11.59 1.93 -4.97
CA LYS A 76 10.61 0.98 -4.43
C LYS A 76 10.21 1.22 -2.98
N VAL A 77 10.41 2.41 -2.44
CA VAL A 77 9.89 2.76 -1.11
C VAL A 77 8.36 2.56 -1.09
N ASN A 78 7.82 1.86 -0.09
CA ASN A 78 6.37 1.61 0.01
C ASN A 78 5.65 2.54 1.01
N ALA A 79 6.40 3.27 1.84
CA ALA A 79 5.86 4.27 2.75
C ALA A 79 6.88 5.39 3.02
N VAL A 80 6.39 6.62 3.21
CA VAL A 80 7.20 7.79 3.58
C VAL A 80 6.69 8.36 4.89
N ARG A 81 7.59 8.59 5.85
CA ARG A 81 7.29 9.29 7.10
C ARG A 81 7.57 10.76 6.89
N ILE A 82 6.49 11.53 6.87
CA ILE A 82 6.44 12.94 6.54
C ILE A 82 6.67 13.70 7.83
N VAL A 83 7.88 14.23 7.99
CA VAL A 83 8.18 15.15 9.10
C VAL A 83 7.33 16.39 8.92
N TRP A 84 6.39 16.62 9.83
CA TRP A 84 5.43 17.71 9.75
C TRP A 84 5.41 18.52 11.05
N SER A 85 4.76 19.68 11.01
CA SER A 85 4.57 20.51 12.19
C SER A 85 3.16 21.08 12.26
N THR A 86 2.74 21.49 13.45
CA THR A 86 1.41 22.11 13.65
C THR A 86 1.22 23.43 12.91
N SER A 87 2.32 24.09 12.52
CA SER A 87 2.33 25.32 11.71
C SER A 87 2.11 25.08 10.21
N GLY A 88 2.18 23.82 9.75
CA GLY A 88 1.99 23.46 8.34
C GLY A 88 0.52 23.60 7.89
N SER A 89 0.30 24.05 6.65
CA SER A 89 -1.04 24.23 6.12
C SER A 89 -1.71 22.91 5.73
N ALA A 90 -3.00 22.76 6.05
CA ALA A 90 -3.77 21.56 5.72
C ALA A 90 -3.82 21.29 4.21
N SER A 91 -3.94 22.32 3.37
CA SER A 91 -3.92 22.18 1.91
C SER A 91 -2.59 21.62 1.41
N ARG A 92 -1.46 22.03 2.01
CA ARG A 92 -0.14 21.51 1.65
C ARG A 92 0.03 20.05 2.10
N LEU A 93 -0.46 19.72 3.29
CA LEU A 93 -0.49 18.33 3.76
C LEU A 93 -1.29 17.43 2.81
N GLN A 94 -2.47 17.86 2.36
CA GLN A 94 -3.27 17.13 1.37
C GLN A 94 -2.51 16.93 0.05
N GLN A 95 -1.82 17.95 -0.46
CA GLN A 95 -0.98 17.81 -1.67
C GLN A 95 0.12 16.77 -1.51
N ILE A 96 0.80 16.74 -0.36
CA ILE A 96 1.85 15.74 -0.08
C ILE A 96 1.24 14.32 -0.04
N ILE A 97 0.09 14.16 0.63
CA ILE A 97 -0.61 12.86 0.72
C ILE A 97 -1.07 12.38 -0.65
N ASP A 98 -1.65 13.26 -1.48
CA ASP A 98 -2.05 12.92 -2.85
C ASP A 98 -0.85 12.53 -3.70
N ARG A 99 0.29 13.21 -3.55
CA ARG A 99 1.51 12.84 -4.25
C ARG A 99 2.03 11.46 -3.81
N CYS A 100 1.98 11.13 -2.52
CA CYS A 100 2.30 9.79 -2.05
C CYS A 100 1.37 8.72 -2.66
N LYS A 101 0.06 8.99 -2.74
CA LYS A 101 -0.93 8.10 -3.37
C LYS A 101 -0.66 7.87 -4.85
N GLU A 102 -0.41 8.92 -5.62
CA GLU A 102 -0.03 8.84 -7.04
C GLU A 102 1.19 7.94 -7.26
N LEU A 103 2.15 8.03 -6.35
CA LEU A 103 3.41 7.28 -6.41
C LEU A 103 3.32 5.88 -5.79
N GLY A 104 2.16 5.52 -5.23
CA GLY A 104 1.90 4.24 -4.58
C GLY A 104 2.72 4.03 -3.30
N MET A 105 2.80 5.07 -2.46
CA MET A 105 3.44 5.06 -1.15
C MET A 105 2.42 5.41 -0.08
N ILE A 106 2.46 4.70 1.05
CA ILE A 106 1.69 5.06 2.24
C ILE A 106 2.31 6.28 2.91
N ALA A 107 1.48 7.25 3.28
CA ALA A 107 1.91 8.44 4.01
C ALA A 107 1.82 8.17 5.52
N ILE A 108 2.91 8.37 6.25
CA ILE A 108 2.90 8.38 7.71
C ILE A 108 3.13 9.82 8.14
N VAL A 109 2.09 10.47 8.68
CA VAL A 109 2.18 11.87 9.11
C VAL A 109 2.58 11.88 10.58
N GLU A 110 3.71 12.51 10.89
CA GLU A 110 4.20 12.71 12.26
C GLU A 110 4.31 14.21 12.57
N LEU A 111 4.03 14.59 13.83
CA LEU A 111 4.24 15.96 14.31
C LEU A 111 5.52 16.06 15.14
N HIS A 112 6.43 16.93 14.68
CA HIS A 112 7.78 17.02 15.22
C HIS A 112 7.92 18.04 16.36
N ASP A 113 6.88 18.84 16.62
CA ASP A 113 6.91 20.04 17.48
C ASP A 113 7.31 19.76 18.94
N VAL A 114 7.08 18.54 19.43
CA VAL A 114 7.25 18.16 20.85
C VAL A 114 8.32 17.10 21.09
N THR A 115 9.21 16.92 20.12
CA THR A 115 10.34 15.98 20.18
C THR A 115 11.15 16.18 21.47
N GLY A 116 11.25 15.12 22.29
CA GLY A 116 11.94 15.13 23.58
C GLY A 116 11.24 15.84 24.74
N SER A 117 10.05 16.42 24.53
CA SER A 117 9.28 17.08 25.60
C SER A 117 8.60 16.08 26.52
N ASN A 118 8.50 16.40 27.81
CA ASN A 118 7.70 15.64 28.79
C ASN A 118 6.31 16.27 29.05
N SER A 119 5.93 17.29 28.28
CA SER A 119 4.66 17.99 28.48
C SER A 119 3.47 17.16 27.98
N ALA A 120 2.67 16.61 28.89
CA ALA A 120 1.46 15.85 28.54
C ALA A 120 0.44 16.71 27.79
N SER A 121 0.33 18.00 28.13
CA SER A 121 -0.52 18.92 27.37
C SER A 121 0.03 19.14 25.97
N GLY A 122 1.35 19.25 25.81
CA GLY A 122 2.00 19.37 24.50
C GLY A 122 1.73 18.15 23.60
N LEU A 123 1.77 16.93 24.13
CA LEU A 123 1.36 15.73 23.36
C LEU A 123 -0.12 15.81 22.96
N ASN A 124 -0.99 16.24 23.87
CA ASN A 124 -2.41 16.35 23.54
C ASN A 124 -2.70 17.49 22.55
N ASP A 125 -1.88 18.53 22.49
CA ASP A 125 -1.96 19.57 21.46
C ASP A 125 -1.67 18.98 20.06
N MET A 126 -0.76 18.01 19.96
CA MET A 126 -0.53 17.27 18.70
C MET A 126 -1.76 16.47 18.29
N ALA A 127 -2.42 15.80 19.25
CA ALA A 127 -3.70 15.12 19.01
C ALA A 127 -4.81 16.10 18.59
N ASN A 128 -4.87 17.28 19.20
CA ASN A 128 -5.82 18.34 18.83
C ASN A 128 -5.58 18.89 17.43
N TYR A 129 -4.32 18.97 16.97
CA TYR A 129 -4.01 19.32 15.59
C TYR A 129 -4.65 18.33 14.60
N PHE A 130 -4.46 17.03 14.82
CA PHE A 130 -5.09 16.01 13.99
C PHE A 130 -6.62 16.06 14.06
N ALA A 131 -7.18 16.32 15.25
CA ALA A 131 -8.62 16.48 15.48
C ALA A 131 -9.22 17.76 14.87
N SER A 132 -8.39 18.74 14.48
CA SER A 132 -8.87 19.98 13.87
C SER A 132 -9.65 19.71 12.60
N SER A 133 -10.71 20.48 12.33
CA SER A 133 -11.65 20.20 11.24
C SER A 133 -10.98 20.01 9.87
N ALA A 134 -9.95 20.81 9.57
CA ALA A 134 -9.25 20.72 8.28
C ALA A 134 -8.41 19.45 8.16
N VAL A 135 -7.66 19.10 9.20
CA VAL A 135 -6.78 17.90 9.19
C VAL A 135 -7.60 16.63 9.32
N LYS A 136 -8.61 16.60 10.21
CA LYS A 136 -9.56 15.49 10.32
C LYS A 136 -10.19 15.14 8.97
N SER A 137 -10.63 16.13 8.20
CA SER A 137 -11.23 15.90 6.87
C SER A 137 -10.27 15.16 5.92
N ILE A 138 -8.99 15.57 5.94
CA ILE A 138 -7.92 14.92 5.16
C ILE A 138 -7.73 13.47 5.62
N LEU A 139 -7.61 13.25 6.93
CA LEU A 139 -7.33 11.92 7.49
C LEU A 139 -8.47 10.93 7.21
N THR A 140 -9.71 11.32 7.52
CA THR A 140 -10.91 10.49 7.31
C THR A 140 -11.17 10.17 5.82
N SER A 141 -10.78 11.07 4.90
CA SER A 141 -10.86 10.79 3.46
C SER A 141 -9.73 9.87 2.95
N ASN A 142 -8.71 9.58 3.76
CA ASN A 142 -7.51 8.88 3.35
C ASN A 142 -7.11 7.74 4.32
N GLU A 143 -8.06 7.12 5.03
CA GLU A 143 -7.83 6.00 5.96
C GLU A 143 -7.11 4.81 5.32
N LYS A 144 -7.27 4.61 4.01
CA LYS A 144 -6.58 3.58 3.22
C LYS A 144 -5.12 3.91 2.88
N TYR A 145 -4.69 5.15 3.08
CA TYR A 145 -3.42 5.67 2.56
C TYR A 145 -2.56 6.39 3.60
N VAL A 146 -3.12 6.69 4.78
CA VAL A 146 -2.47 7.50 5.82
C VAL A 146 -2.46 6.78 7.16
N LEU A 147 -1.28 6.69 7.77
CA LEU A 147 -1.09 6.34 9.18
C LEU A 147 -0.78 7.62 9.98
N VAL A 148 -1.25 7.69 11.22
CA VAL A 148 -1.07 8.87 12.09
C VAL A 148 -0.05 8.54 13.18
N ASN A 149 1.13 9.13 13.12
CA ASN A 149 2.10 9.06 14.20
C ASN A 149 1.92 10.32 15.07
N ILE A 150 1.36 10.17 16.28
CA ILE A 150 0.80 11.30 17.04
C ILE A 150 1.84 12.41 17.25
N ALA A 151 3.04 12.05 17.66
CA ALA A 151 4.13 12.96 17.88
C ALA A 151 5.45 12.20 17.75
N ASN A 152 6.43 12.80 17.09
CA ASN A 152 7.79 12.30 17.09
C ASN A 152 8.36 12.35 18.50
N GLU A 153 8.86 11.20 18.99
CA GLU A 153 9.80 11.14 20.11
C GLU A 153 9.36 11.89 21.38
N TRP A 154 8.06 11.97 21.65
CA TRP A 154 7.58 12.62 22.87
C TRP A 154 8.02 11.81 24.10
N GLY A 155 8.68 12.50 25.03
CA GLY A 155 9.26 11.93 26.23
C GLY A 155 10.79 11.78 26.17
N ASP A 156 11.49 12.41 27.09
CA ASP A 156 12.93 12.20 27.30
C ASP A 156 13.21 10.92 28.11
N HIS A 157 14.48 10.68 28.47
CA HIS A 157 14.90 9.51 29.26
C HIS A 157 14.40 9.49 30.71
N SER A 158 13.92 10.62 31.23
CA SER A 158 13.39 10.75 32.58
C SER A 158 11.88 10.55 32.66
N LEU A 159 11.18 10.53 31.52
CA LEU A 159 9.74 10.28 31.48
C LEU A 159 9.41 8.87 31.97
N SER A 160 8.64 8.77 33.05
CA SER A 160 8.19 7.48 33.56
C SER A 160 7.21 6.78 32.60
N ASP A 161 7.27 5.45 32.55
CA ASP A 161 6.38 4.63 31.72
C ASP A 161 4.88 4.86 32.02
N ILE A 162 4.54 5.17 33.28
CA ILE A 162 3.17 5.51 33.71
C ILE A 162 2.72 6.83 33.11
N ALA A 163 3.56 7.88 33.20
CA ALA A 163 3.26 9.18 32.62
C ALA A 163 3.13 9.09 31.11
N TRP A 164 3.98 8.28 30.46
CA TRP A 164 3.87 8.00 29.03
C TRP A 164 2.51 7.40 28.67
N ARG A 165 2.09 6.36 29.39
CA ARG A 165 0.79 5.70 29.18
C ARG A 165 -0.37 6.69 29.32
N ASP A 166 -0.39 7.47 30.39
CA ASP A 166 -1.53 8.32 30.72
C ASP A 166 -1.68 9.48 29.72
N ALA A 167 -0.57 10.05 29.25
CA ALA A 167 -0.59 11.06 28.21
C ALA A 167 -1.10 10.50 26.87
N TYR A 168 -0.60 9.32 26.44
CA TYR A 168 -1.07 8.69 25.21
C TYR A 168 -2.53 8.23 25.27
N LYS A 169 -3.04 7.78 26.43
CA LYS A 169 -4.49 7.51 26.59
C LYS A 169 -5.32 8.73 26.28
N THR A 170 -4.89 9.90 26.76
CA THR A 170 -5.57 11.17 26.53
C THR A 170 -5.52 11.54 25.03
N ALA A 171 -4.35 11.47 24.42
CA ALA A 171 -4.16 11.77 22.99
C ALA A 171 -4.97 10.84 22.07
N ILE A 172 -5.00 9.54 22.35
CA ILE A 172 -5.80 8.54 21.63
C ILE A 172 -7.28 8.89 21.74
N SER A 173 -7.78 9.16 22.95
CA SER A 173 -9.18 9.56 23.15
C SER A 173 -9.52 10.83 22.38
N THR A 174 -8.64 11.83 22.33
CA THR A 174 -8.82 13.05 21.53
C THR A 174 -9.00 12.74 20.05
N ILE A 175 -8.13 11.92 19.46
CA ILE A 175 -8.19 11.54 18.04
C ILE A 175 -9.47 10.73 17.74
N ARG A 176 -9.79 9.73 18.57
CA ARG A 176 -10.97 8.87 18.35
C ARG A 176 -12.29 9.60 18.57
N ASN A 177 -12.38 10.48 19.56
CA ASN A 177 -13.56 11.33 19.77
C ASN A 177 -13.79 12.30 18.61
N ALA A 178 -12.73 12.66 17.87
CA ALA A 178 -12.85 13.41 16.64
C ALA A 178 -13.35 12.55 15.47
N GLY A 179 -13.54 11.23 15.61
CA GLY A 179 -14.01 10.34 14.53
C GLY A 179 -12.94 10.02 13.50
N ILE A 180 -11.67 10.00 13.91
CA ILE A 180 -10.53 9.61 13.07
C ILE A 180 -10.24 8.13 13.33
N HIS A 181 -10.38 7.29 12.30
CA HIS A 181 -10.23 5.82 12.40
C HIS A 181 -8.93 5.30 11.76
N ASN A 182 -8.06 6.20 11.28
CA ASN A 182 -6.71 5.83 10.83
C ASN A 182 -5.96 5.02 11.90
N THR A 183 -5.10 4.10 11.48
CA THR A 183 -4.16 3.44 12.41
C THR A 183 -3.25 4.48 13.04
N ILE A 184 -3.11 4.39 14.36
CA ILE A 184 -2.26 5.27 15.15
C ILE A 184 -0.90 4.59 15.41
N ILE A 185 0.19 5.34 15.23
CA ILE A 185 1.55 4.96 15.59
C ILE A 185 1.97 5.75 16.83
N VAL A 186 2.44 5.03 17.86
CA VAL A 186 2.89 5.58 19.14
C VAL A 186 4.38 5.30 19.34
N ASP A 187 5.20 6.35 19.46
CA ASP A 187 6.63 6.24 19.70
C ASP A 187 6.93 5.87 21.16
N GLY A 188 8.05 5.16 21.39
CA GLY A 188 8.60 4.97 22.72
C GLY A 188 9.08 6.28 23.36
N SER A 189 9.31 6.28 24.68
CA SER A 189 9.95 7.43 25.36
C SER A 189 11.46 7.43 25.13
N GLY A 190 12.19 8.33 25.79
CA GLY A 190 13.65 8.40 25.66
C GLY A 190 14.07 8.78 24.24
N TRP A 191 13.38 9.76 23.65
CA TRP A 191 13.55 10.14 22.25
C TRP A 191 13.31 8.95 21.31
N GLY A 192 12.23 8.20 21.54
CA GLY A 192 11.91 6.98 20.76
C GLY A 192 12.81 5.76 21.07
N GLN A 193 13.92 5.92 21.79
CA GLN A 193 14.90 4.86 21.99
C GLN A 193 14.56 3.89 23.12
N ASN A 194 13.61 4.24 24.00
CA ASN A 194 13.21 3.40 25.13
C ASN A 194 11.95 2.59 24.82
N ALA A 195 12.11 1.27 24.72
CA ALA A 195 11.02 0.32 24.51
C ALA A 195 10.30 -0.13 25.79
N SER A 196 10.79 0.23 26.98
CA SER A 196 10.18 -0.13 28.28
C SER A 196 8.69 0.22 28.37
N PRO A 197 8.25 1.47 28.07
CA PRO A 197 6.84 1.83 28.22
C PRO A 197 5.92 1.02 27.28
N ILE A 198 6.39 0.69 26.07
CA ILE A 198 5.64 -0.15 25.12
C ILE A 198 5.45 -1.55 25.71
N LYS A 199 6.50 -2.16 26.26
CA LYS A 199 6.42 -3.49 26.87
C LYS A 199 5.54 -3.51 28.12
N ALA A 200 5.60 -2.45 28.94
CA ALA A 200 4.85 -2.34 30.18
C ALA A 200 3.37 -2.01 29.96
N TYR A 201 3.07 -1.13 29.00
CA TYR A 201 1.75 -0.51 28.87
C TYR A 201 1.17 -0.48 27.46
N GLY A 202 1.84 -1.05 26.46
CA GLY A 202 1.31 -1.11 25.09
C GLY A 202 -0.05 -1.80 25.00
N ASN A 203 -0.23 -2.92 25.70
CA ASN A 203 -1.55 -3.58 25.80
C ASN A 203 -2.61 -2.71 26.50
N ALA A 204 -2.20 -1.88 27.46
CA ALA A 204 -3.12 -0.95 28.12
C ALA A 204 -3.55 0.20 27.21
N LEU A 205 -2.71 0.63 26.26
CA LEU A 205 -3.10 1.58 25.22
C LEU A 205 -3.98 0.90 24.16
N LEU A 206 -3.62 -0.32 23.73
CA LEU A 206 -4.38 -1.05 22.71
C LEU A 206 -5.79 -1.37 23.18
N ALA A 207 -5.95 -1.74 24.45
CA ALA A 207 -7.26 -1.95 25.07
C ALA A 207 -8.04 -0.64 25.32
N HIS A 208 -7.34 0.49 25.44
CA HIS A 208 -7.97 1.81 25.65
C HIS A 208 -8.47 2.42 24.34
N ASP A 209 -7.80 2.15 23.21
CA ASP A 209 -8.29 2.53 21.89
C ASP A 209 -9.58 1.75 21.55
N PRO A 210 -10.74 2.41 21.38
CA PRO A 210 -11.98 1.74 21.01
C PRO A 210 -11.90 1.00 19.66
N ASP A 211 -11.01 1.44 18.76
CA ASP A 211 -10.82 0.79 17.46
C ASP A 211 -9.83 -0.38 17.54
N HIS A 212 -9.14 -0.54 18.68
CA HIS A 212 -8.01 -1.48 18.84
C HIS A 212 -6.99 -1.41 17.68
N ASN A 213 -6.77 -0.19 17.16
CA ASN A 213 -6.05 0.06 15.91
C ASN A 213 -4.83 0.96 16.16
N ILE A 214 -3.96 0.51 17.06
CA ILE A 214 -2.68 1.16 17.36
C ILE A 214 -1.51 0.21 17.13
N MET A 215 -0.40 0.77 16.67
CA MET A 215 0.91 0.11 16.64
C MET A 215 1.98 1.00 17.26
N PHE A 216 3.14 0.43 17.55
CA PHE A 216 4.22 1.12 18.25
C PHE A 216 5.45 1.34 17.37
N SER A 217 6.24 2.36 17.70
CA SER A 217 7.49 2.69 17.03
C SER A 217 8.66 2.74 18.04
N ILE A 218 9.81 2.22 17.63
CA ILE A 218 11.10 2.37 18.33
C ILE A 218 12.08 3.06 17.38
N HIS A 219 12.85 4.01 17.91
CA HIS A 219 13.91 4.68 17.17
C HIS A 219 15.27 4.13 17.60
N MET A 220 16.04 3.56 16.67
CA MET A 220 17.25 2.81 16.99
C MET A 220 18.52 3.58 16.64
N TYR A 221 19.06 4.31 17.63
CA TYR A 221 20.29 5.11 17.53
C TYR A 221 21.33 4.73 18.61
N GLY A 222 21.84 5.71 19.37
CA GLY A 222 22.94 5.56 20.33
C GLY A 222 22.68 4.60 21.50
N SER A 223 21.42 4.37 21.86
CA SER A 223 21.06 3.37 22.88
C SER A 223 21.09 1.93 22.36
N TRP A 224 21.19 1.75 21.03
CA TRP A 224 21.07 0.46 20.33
C TRP A 224 22.42 -0.04 19.80
N ASN A 225 23.48 0.11 20.58
CA ASN A 225 24.85 -0.28 20.24
C ASN A 225 25.15 -1.78 20.40
N ASP A 226 24.20 -2.57 20.89
CA ASP A 226 24.32 -4.02 21.01
C ASP A 226 23.36 -4.72 20.05
N SER A 227 23.93 -5.31 18.99
CA SER A 227 23.15 -5.98 17.94
C SER A 227 22.26 -7.11 18.46
N SER A 228 22.62 -7.77 19.55
CA SER A 228 21.82 -8.84 20.13
C SER A 228 20.51 -8.35 20.76
N LYS A 229 20.46 -7.06 21.18
CA LYS A 229 19.26 -6.44 21.73
C LYS A 229 18.19 -6.21 20.68
N ILE A 230 18.57 -5.92 19.43
CA ILE A 230 17.63 -5.63 18.33
C ILE A 230 16.61 -6.76 18.19
N GLY A 231 17.08 -7.98 17.93
CA GLY A 231 16.19 -9.13 17.74
C GLY A 231 15.41 -9.49 19.00
N THR A 232 16.04 -9.39 20.17
CA THR A 232 15.45 -9.76 21.47
C THR A 232 14.30 -8.83 21.86
N GLU A 233 14.51 -7.52 21.76
CA GLU A 233 13.51 -6.51 22.13
C GLU A 233 12.30 -6.54 21.18
N LEU A 234 12.54 -6.63 19.87
CA LEU A 234 11.48 -6.76 18.89
C LEU A 234 10.65 -8.04 19.10
N GLN A 235 11.30 -9.16 19.43
CA GLN A 235 10.59 -10.40 19.75
C GLN A 235 9.80 -10.29 21.05
N ALA A 236 10.34 -9.63 22.08
CA ALA A 236 9.66 -9.43 23.35
C ALA A 236 8.35 -8.66 23.16
N ILE A 237 8.34 -7.60 22.34
CA ILE A 237 7.13 -6.83 22.02
C ILE A 237 6.13 -7.68 21.24
N LYS A 238 6.57 -8.43 20.23
CA LYS A 238 5.68 -9.33 19.49
C LYS A 238 5.05 -10.41 20.38
N ASN A 239 5.80 -10.95 21.34
CA ASN A 239 5.28 -11.93 22.29
C ASN A 239 4.16 -11.38 23.18
N LEU A 240 4.07 -10.04 23.33
CA LEU A 240 2.97 -9.36 24.01
C LEU A 240 1.74 -9.16 23.12
N GLY A 241 1.78 -9.61 21.86
CA GLY A 241 0.69 -9.46 20.89
C GLY A 241 0.63 -8.08 20.23
N LEU A 242 1.67 -7.26 20.36
CA LEU A 242 1.69 -5.88 19.89
C LEU A 242 2.34 -5.76 18.51
N ALA A 243 1.75 -4.94 17.63
CA ALA A 243 2.37 -4.54 16.37
C ALA A 243 3.44 -3.45 16.62
N VAL A 244 4.63 -3.62 16.04
CA VAL A 244 5.75 -2.70 16.20
C VAL A 244 6.47 -2.46 14.88
N MET A 245 6.99 -1.25 14.71
CA MET A 245 7.92 -0.87 13.66
C MET A 245 9.15 -0.17 14.23
N ILE A 246 10.15 -0.02 13.38
CA ILE A 246 11.35 0.79 13.65
C ILE A 246 11.17 2.08 12.86
N GLY A 247 10.58 3.11 13.49
CA GLY A 247 10.19 4.36 12.82
C GLY A 247 11.37 5.24 12.42
N GLU A 248 12.49 5.06 13.10
CA GLU A 248 13.76 5.67 12.75
C GLU A 248 14.92 4.75 13.13
N PHE A 249 16.01 4.83 12.39
CA PHE A 249 17.27 4.24 12.80
C PHE A 249 18.44 4.87 12.02
N GLY A 250 19.60 4.86 12.66
CA GLY A 250 20.88 5.21 12.06
C GLY A 250 21.75 3.99 11.76
N TYR A 251 23.06 4.21 11.74
CA TYR A 251 24.06 3.15 11.60
C TYR A 251 25.32 3.48 12.40
N ASN A 252 26.26 2.53 12.42
CA ASN A 252 27.59 2.72 12.97
C ASN A 252 28.44 3.58 12.01
N TYR A 253 28.30 4.90 12.11
CA TYR A 253 29.16 5.82 11.39
C TYR A 253 30.49 6.01 12.11
N ASN A 254 31.60 5.80 11.39
CA ASN A 254 32.96 6.01 11.85
C ASN A 254 33.24 5.37 13.23
N ASN A 255 32.83 4.12 13.43
CA ASN A 255 32.98 3.37 14.68
C ASN A 255 32.33 4.05 15.91
N GLY A 256 31.23 4.75 15.72
CA GLY A 256 30.54 5.49 16.77
C GLY A 256 31.04 6.91 16.97
N ASN A 257 32.00 7.37 16.16
CA ASN A 257 32.46 8.75 16.18
C ASN A 257 31.48 9.66 15.42
N ASN A 258 30.31 9.84 16.02
CA ASN A 258 29.24 10.75 15.63
C ASN A 258 28.65 11.41 16.88
N ASN A 259 27.82 12.43 16.68
CA ASN A 259 27.21 13.22 17.76
C ASN A 259 26.29 12.40 18.69
N LEU A 260 25.80 11.24 18.25
CA LEU A 260 24.91 10.37 19.04
C LEU A 260 25.63 9.18 19.68
N GLY A 261 26.94 9.01 19.45
CA GLY A 261 27.65 7.78 19.85
C GLY A 261 27.07 6.51 19.22
N SER A 262 26.39 6.65 18.08
CA SER A 262 25.65 5.58 17.41
C SER A 262 26.60 4.55 16.81
N GLN A 263 26.52 3.32 17.32
CA GLN A 263 27.17 2.11 16.80
C GLN A 263 26.13 1.07 16.36
N VAL A 264 24.89 1.50 16.12
CA VAL A 264 23.79 0.61 15.77
C VAL A 264 24.11 -0.20 14.50
N ASN A 265 23.84 -1.50 14.56
CA ASN A 265 24.01 -2.38 13.41
C ASN A 265 22.76 -2.32 12.52
N ALA A 266 22.76 -1.40 11.56
CA ALA A 266 21.65 -1.21 10.62
C ALA A 266 21.33 -2.44 9.76
N GLN A 267 22.34 -3.22 9.38
CA GLN A 267 22.12 -4.47 8.64
C GLN A 267 21.36 -5.48 9.51
N GLU A 268 21.68 -5.56 10.81
CA GLU A 268 20.96 -6.41 11.75
C GLU A 268 19.53 -5.95 11.99
N ILE A 269 19.29 -4.63 12.02
CA ILE A 269 17.93 -4.06 12.01
C ILE A 269 17.12 -4.61 10.83
N MET A 270 17.67 -4.52 9.61
CA MET A 270 16.97 -5.01 8.41
C MET A 270 16.77 -6.53 8.43
N ASN A 271 17.77 -7.29 8.90
CA ASN A 271 17.66 -8.75 9.05
C ASN A 271 16.54 -9.15 10.02
N GLN A 272 16.53 -8.58 11.22
CA GLN A 272 15.54 -8.89 12.24
C GLN A 272 14.14 -8.41 11.83
N SER A 273 14.06 -7.27 11.16
CA SER A 273 12.83 -6.74 10.59
C SER A 273 12.25 -7.68 9.54
N GLN A 274 13.07 -8.16 8.60
CA GLN A 274 12.63 -9.12 7.59
C GLN A 274 12.21 -10.46 8.20
N ALA A 275 13.03 -11.02 9.09
CA ALA A 275 12.76 -12.32 9.72
C ALA A 275 11.47 -12.31 10.57
N LYS A 276 11.10 -11.16 11.13
CA LYS A 276 9.93 -11.03 12.02
C LYS A 276 8.73 -10.36 11.35
N GLY A 277 8.82 -9.96 10.08
CA GLY A 277 7.76 -9.20 9.40
C GLY A 277 7.49 -7.83 10.03
N ILE A 278 8.52 -7.20 10.58
CA ILE A 278 8.47 -5.87 11.21
C ILE A 278 8.86 -4.80 10.18
N GLY A 279 8.18 -3.66 10.23
CA GLY A 279 8.46 -2.51 9.37
C GLY A 279 9.67 -1.71 9.84
N TYR A 280 10.38 -1.06 8.91
CA TYR A 280 11.46 -0.13 9.24
C TYR A 280 11.43 1.12 8.35
N MET A 281 11.96 2.23 8.87
CA MET A 281 12.17 3.47 8.14
C MET A 281 13.49 4.11 8.52
N ALA A 282 14.40 4.24 7.56
CA ALA A 282 15.70 4.84 7.81
C ALA A 282 15.57 6.37 7.97
N TRP A 283 16.37 6.94 8.87
CA TRP A 283 16.53 8.39 8.99
C TRP A 283 17.80 8.82 8.25
N SER A 284 17.76 9.81 7.36
CA SER A 284 16.58 10.31 6.63
C SER A 284 16.95 10.56 5.17
N TRP A 285 16.00 10.92 4.32
CA TRP A 285 16.27 11.05 2.89
C TRP A 285 17.46 11.97 2.58
N THR A 286 17.47 13.19 3.13
CA THR A 286 18.62 14.11 3.21
C THR A 286 18.21 15.37 4.00
N GLY A 287 19.14 16.32 4.19
CA GLY A 287 18.88 17.63 4.78
C GLY A 287 19.17 17.71 6.28
N ASN A 288 19.89 16.73 6.84
CA ASN A 288 20.35 16.81 8.22
C ASN A 288 21.36 17.97 8.39
N ASP A 289 21.44 18.49 9.61
CA ASP A 289 22.46 19.48 9.96
C ASP A 289 23.88 18.87 9.91
N SER A 290 24.91 19.70 10.06
CA SER A 290 26.30 19.25 9.94
C SER A 290 26.70 18.16 10.95
N GLY A 291 26.09 18.14 12.14
CA GLY A 291 26.34 17.13 13.16
C GLY A 291 25.73 15.78 12.82
N ASN A 292 24.60 15.80 12.08
CA ASN A 292 23.81 14.63 11.72
C ASN A 292 23.90 14.24 10.24
N ALA A 293 24.66 14.98 9.41
CA ALA A 293 24.78 14.75 7.96
C ALA A 293 25.24 13.32 7.58
N TRP A 294 25.85 12.59 8.52
CA TRP A 294 26.18 11.18 8.34
C TRP A 294 24.94 10.29 8.14
N LEU A 295 23.75 10.74 8.56
CA LEU A 295 22.43 10.11 8.38
C LEU A 295 21.74 10.45 7.04
N ASP A 296 22.33 11.30 6.20
CA ASP A 296 21.74 11.60 4.90
C ASP A 296 21.82 10.38 3.97
N MET A 297 20.66 9.85 3.54
CA MET A 297 20.60 8.74 2.60
C MET A 297 20.95 9.15 1.17
N THR A 298 20.74 10.42 0.82
CA THR A 298 21.14 11.01 -0.46
C THR A 298 21.99 12.25 -0.25
N THR A 299 22.83 12.56 -1.23
CA THR A 299 23.55 13.84 -1.23
C THR A 299 22.58 15.01 -1.35
N SER A 300 23.08 16.24 -1.24
CA SER A 300 22.27 17.47 -1.28
C SER A 300 21.51 17.69 -2.60
N ASP A 301 21.70 16.84 -3.60
CA ASP A 301 20.91 16.79 -4.84
C ASP A 301 19.55 16.07 -4.70
N TRP A 302 19.27 15.51 -3.51
CA TRP A 302 18.07 14.73 -3.17
C TRP A 302 17.88 13.46 -4.02
N GLN A 303 18.93 13.00 -4.70
CA GLN A 303 18.85 11.96 -5.72
C GLN A 303 19.94 10.90 -5.60
N THR A 304 21.18 11.30 -5.40
CA THR A 304 22.34 10.42 -5.43
C THR A 304 22.51 9.74 -4.08
N PRO A 305 22.40 8.40 -3.98
CA PRO A 305 22.53 7.71 -2.69
C PRO A 305 23.94 7.81 -2.10
N THR A 306 24.04 8.07 -0.80
CA THR A 306 25.28 7.97 -0.03
C THR A 306 25.61 6.50 0.28
N THR A 307 26.72 6.22 0.98
CA THR A 307 27.01 4.87 1.50
C THR A 307 25.87 4.37 2.40
N TRP A 308 25.34 5.25 3.24
CA TRP A 308 24.19 4.96 4.09
C TRP A 308 22.94 4.63 3.28
N GLY A 309 22.57 5.51 2.34
CA GLY A 309 21.41 5.25 1.47
C GLY A 309 21.55 3.99 0.63
N ASN A 310 22.75 3.69 0.12
CA ASN A 310 23.00 2.45 -0.62
C ASN A 310 22.80 1.20 0.24
N LEU A 311 23.20 1.22 1.51
CA LEU A 311 22.93 0.11 2.44
C LEU A 311 21.42 -0.13 2.57
N ILE A 312 20.64 0.94 2.81
CA ILE A 312 19.20 0.82 3.01
C ILE A 312 18.46 0.41 1.74
N ILE A 313 18.83 0.99 0.60
CA ILE A 313 18.15 0.80 -0.66
C ILE A 313 18.54 -0.56 -1.29
N ASN A 314 19.83 -0.84 -1.39
CA ASN A 314 20.39 -1.95 -2.17
C ASN A 314 20.96 -3.09 -1.31
N GLY A 315 21.07 -2.92 0.01
CA GLY A 315 21.61 -3.93 0.91
C GLY A 315 20.74 -5.19 1.00
N THR A 316 21.29 -6.23 1.62
CA THR A 316 20.52 -7.45 1.91
C THR A 316 19.36 -7.10 2.84
N ASN A 317 18.16 -7.62 2.55
CA ASN A 317 16.92 -7.23 3.25
C ASN A 317 16.57 -5.73 3.17
N GLY A 318 17.24 -4.98 2.28
CA GLY A 318 16.95 -3.59 1.98
C GLY A 318 15.67 -3.39 1.17
N ILE A 319 15.40 -2.14 0.81
CA ILE A 319 14.14 -1.73 0.17
C ILE A 319 13.94 -2.42 -1.18
N TRP A 320 14.95 -2.47 -2.05
CA TRP A 320 14.83 -3.14 -3.35
C TRP A 320 14.47 -4.62 -3.25
N ALA A 321 15.02 -5.30 -2.24
CA ALA A 321 14.88 -6.73 -2.06
C ALA A 321 13.54 -7.12 -1.43
N THR A 322 12.96 -6.26 -0.58
CA THR A 322 11.86 -6.68 0.33
C THR A 322 10.62 -5.80 0.29
N SER A 323 10.68 -4.62 -0.33
CA SER A 323 9.55 -3.71 -0.37
C SER A 323 8.45 -4.17 -1.33
N VAL A 324 7.22 -4.18 -0.81
CA VAL A 324 5.99 -4.48 -1.55
C VAL A 324 5.02 -3.34 -1.30
N LYS A 325 4.43 -2.76 -2.36
CA LYS A 325 3.41 -1.72 -2.22
C LYS A 325 2.18 -2.27 -1.50
N ALA A 326 1.50 -1.43 -0.73
CA ALA A 326 0.22 -1.79 -0.14
C ALA A 326 -0.77 -2.15 -1.25
N THR A 327 -1.59 -3.18 -1.04
CA THR A 327 -2.47 -3.70 -2.09
C THR A 327 -3.61 -2.76 -2.44
N VAL A 328 -3.87 -1.75 -1.61
CA VAL A 328 -4.73 -0.61 -1.93
C VAL A 328 -4.26 0.17 -3.17
N PHE A 329 -2.97 0.07 -3.52
CA PHE A 329 -2.41 0.63 -4.75
C PHE A 329 -2.40 -0.36 -5.92
N ASN A 330 -2.65 -1.66 -5.65
CA ASN A 330 -2.89 -2.66 -6.69
C ASN A 330 -4.34 -2.45 -7.20
N GLY A 331 -4.60 -1.28 -7.77
CA GLY A 331 -5.97 -0.84 -7.99
C GLY A 331 -6.18 0.57 -8.56
N ASN A 332 -5.15 1.26 -9.06
CA ASN A 332 -5.37 2.44 -9.93
C ASN A 332 -5.52 2.08 -11.41
N SER A 333 -5.61 0.78 -11.71
CA SER A 333 -6.28 0.28 -12.90
C SER A 333 -7.75 0.05 -12.55
N SER A 334 -8.60 1.09 -12.64
CA SER A 334 -10.05 0.85 -12.60
C SER A 334 -10.36 -0.03 -13.82
N ALA A 335 -10.81 -1.28 -13.61
CA ALA A 335 -11.41 -2.04 -14.69
C ALA A 335 -12.64 -1.24 -15.12
N LEU A 336 -12.56 -0.62 -16.30
CA LEU A 336 -13.67 0.07 -16.93
C LEU A 336 -14.68 -0.96 -17.44
N TYR A 337 -14.18 -2.11 -17.91
CA TYR A 337 -14.97 -3.27 -18.30
C TYR A 337 -14.23 -4.57 -17.96
N ASP A 338 -14.89 -5.43 -17.20
CA ASP A 338 -14.42 -6.73 -16.72
C ASP A 338 -15.27 -7.91 -17.22
N PHE A 339 -16.44 -7.62 -17.80
CA PHE A 339 -17.41 -8.55 -18.37
C PHE A 339 -17.93 -9.65 -17.42
N GLU A 340 -17.72 -9.52 -16.11
CA GLU A 340 -18.06 -10.53 -15.10
C GLU A 340 -19.55 -10.58 -14.74
N SER A 341 -20.32 -9.56 -15.13
CA SER A 341 -21.75 -9.44 -14.79
C SER A 341 -22.69 -10.28 -15.69
N GLY A 342 -22.14 -11.21 -16.48
CA GLY A 342 -22.91 -12.07 -17.39
C GLY A 342 -23.59 -11.31 -18.54
N ASN A 343 -23.17 -10.09 -18.83
CA ASN A 343 -23.65 -9.26 -19.94
C ASN A 343 -22.48 -8.51 -20.59
N THR A 344 -22.73 -7.85 -21.73
CA THR A 344 -21.67 -7.18 -22.52
C THR A 344 -21.27 -5.81 -21.99
N GLN A 345 -21.87 -5.34 -20.88
CA GLN A 345 -21.64 -4.00 -20.31
C GLN A 345 -21.83 -2.87 -21.34
N GLY A 346 -22.78 -3.05 -22.27
CA GLY A 346 -23.08 -2.08 -23.33
C GLY A 346 -22.13 -2.12 -24.52
N TRP A 347 -21.17 -3.06 -24.57
CA TRP A 347 -20.35 -3.27 -25.75
C TRP A 347 -21.17 -3.88 -26.88
N THR A 348 -20.87 -3.41 -28.09
CA THR A 348 -21.45 -3.81 -29.37
C THR A 348 -20.32 -4.29 -30.30
N ALA A 349 -20.68 -4.89 -31.44
CA ALA A 349 -19.70 -5.34 -32.41
C ALA A 349 -20.08 -4.96 -33.84
N LEU A 350 -19.07 -4.70 -34.67
CA LEU A 350 -19.20 -4.32 -36.09
C LEU A 350 -18.41 -5.30 -36.97
N ASN A 351 -18.97 -5.62 -38.14
CA ASN A 351 -18.42 -6.56 -39.13
C ASN A 351 -18.18 -7.98 -38.60
N VAL A 352 -18.89 -8.40 -37.54
CA VAL A 352 -18.81 -9.74 -36.95
C VAL A 352 -19.90 -10.66 -37.51
N THR A 353 -19.73 -11.97 -37.42
CA THR A 353 -20.76 -12.95 -37.79
C THR A 353 -21.70 -13.31 -36.64
N GLY A 354 -21.27 -13.08 -35.40
CA GLY A 354 -22.09 -13.33 -34.21
C GLY A 354 -21.52 -12.65 -32.97
N GLY A 355 -22.41 -12.24 -32.07
CA GLY A 355 -22.06 -11.57 -30.81
C GLY A 355 -22.21 -10.04 -30.86
N PRO A 356 -21.61 -9.31 -29.89
CA PRO A 356 -20.73 -9.85 -28.86
C PRO A 356 -21.50 -10.48 -27.70
N TRP A 357 -20.88 -11.40 -26.98
CA TRP A 357 -21.42 -12.04 -25.77
C TRP A 357 -20.41 -11.99 -24.64
N SER A 358 -20.87 -11.90 -23.39
CA SER A 358 -20.01 -12.26 -22.25
C SER A 358 -20.02 -13.79 -22.11
N VAL A 359 -18.84 -14.39 -22.09
CA VAL A 359 -18.65 -15.85 -22.09
C VAL A 359 -17.57 -16.27 -21.11
N THR A 360 -17.53 -17.55 -20.75
CA THR A 360 -16.52 -18.14 -19.87
C THR A 360 -15.49 -19.01 -20.62
N ASP A 361 -15.52 -19.01 -21.96
CA ASP A 361 -14.58 -19.76 -22.82
C ASP A 361 -13.11 -19.35 -22.55
N TRP A 362 -12.90 -18.09 -22.18
CA TRP A 362 -11.63 -17.50 -21.79
C TRP A 362 -11.88 -16.27 -20.91
N ALA A 363 -10.94 -16.00 -19.99
CA ALA A 363 -10.84 -14.76 -19.26
C ALA A 363 -9.35 -14.47 -19.00
N ALA A 364 -8.96 -13.21 -19.11
CA ALA A 364 -7.62 -12.74 -18.76
C ALA A 364 -7.53 -12.30 -17.29
N THR A 365 -8.66 -11.91 -16.71
CA THR A 365 -8.90 -11.63 -15.30
C THR A 365 -10.29 -12.14 -14.95
N GLY A 366 -10.50 -12.64 -13.73
CA GLY A 366 -11.81 -13.17 -13.35
C GLY A 366 -12.19 -14.45 -14.11
N SER A 367 -13.46 -14.57 -14.50
CA SER A 367 -14.04 -15.77 -15.09
C SER A 367 -14.70 -15.55 -16.45
N SER A 368 -14.88 -14.30 -16.87
CA SER A 368 -15.64 -13.95 -18.08
C SER A 368 -14.85 -13.05 -19.02
N SER A 369 -15.19 -13.05 -20.30
CA SER A 369 -14.69 -12.07 -21.28
C SER A 369 -15.72 -11.78 -22.36
N LEU A 370 -15.51 -10.71 -23.11
CA LEU A 370 -16.32 -10.38 -24.28
C LEU A 370 -15.80 -11.14 -25.50
N LYS A 371 -16.68 -11.88 -26.18
CA LYS A 371 -16.39 -12.68 -27.37
C LYS A 371 -17.24 -12.25 -28.56
N ALA A 372 -16.68 -12.26 -29.76
CA ALA A 372 -17.44 -12.24 -31.01
C ALA A 372 -16.85 -13.21 -32.04
N ASP A 373 -17.71 -13.78 -32.87
CA ASP A 373 -17.31 -14.65 -33.99
C ASP A 373 -17.08 -13.81 -35.25
N VAL A 374 -16.05 -14.15 -36.03
CA VAL A 374 -15.60 -13.38 -37.20
C VAL A 374 -15.34 -14.27 -38.42
N THR A 375 -15.55 -13.72 -39.61
CA THR A 375 -15.12 -14.35 -40.88
C THR A 375 -13.72 -13.86 -41.26
N LEU A 376 -12.79 -14.80 -41.41
CA LEU A 376 -11.43 -14.56 -41.86
C LEU A 376 -11.37 -14.50 -43.40
N GLY A 377 -10.36 -13.82 -43.95
CA GLY A 377 -10.25 -13.59 -45.40
C GLY A 377 -9.76 -12.21 -45.82
N GLY A 378 -9.27 -11.40 -44.88
CA GLY A 378 -9.05 -9.98 -45.10
C GLY A 378 -10.23 -9.17 -44.57
N GLY A 379 -9.98 -8.24 -43.65
CA GLY A 379 -11.04 -7.40 -43.10
C GLY A 379 -10.71 -6.79 -41.75
N GLN A 380 -11.65 -6.00 -41.24
CA GLN A 380 -11.59 -5.34 -39.94
C GLN A 380 -12.87 -5.61 -39.16
N PHE A 381 -12.73 -6.02 -37.92
CA PHE A 381 -13.84 -6.30 -37.01
C PHE A 381 -13.64 -5.48 -35.74
N THR A 382 -14.72 -4.96 -35.18
CA THR A 382 -14.61 -4.07 -34.02
C THR A 382 -15.52 -4.54 -32.91
N LEU A 383 -14.98 -4.60 -31.68
CA LEU A 383 -15.77 -4.69 -30.45
C LEU A 383 -15.62 -3.34 -29.77
N GLN A 384 -16.72 -2.65 -29.47
CA GLN A 384 -16.69 -1.27 -28.99
C GLN A 384 -17.83 -0.92 -28.04
N TYR A 385 -17.56 0.01 -27.14
CA TYR A 385 -18.54 0.73 -26.36
C TYR A 385 -18.67 2.17 -26.88
N THR A 386 -19.90 2.62 -27.11
CA THR A 386 -20.22 4.01 -27.45
C THR A 386 -20.97 4.65 -26.29
N GLY A 387 -20.41 5.70 -25.72
CA GLY A 387 -20.99 6.42 -24.58
C GLY A 387 -20.02 7.47 -24.04
N SER A 388 -20.55 8.35 -23.18
CA SER A 388 -19.77 9.45 -22.61
C SER A 388 -18.91 8.98 -21.44
N ASN A 389 -17.59 9.12 -21.59
CA ASN A 389 -16.60 8.80 -20.58
C ASN A 389 -15.68 10.01 -20.35
N ASN A 390 -15.18 10.16 -19.13
CA ASN A 390 -14.20 11.19 -18.77
C ASN A 390 -12.89 10.51 -18.32
N PHE A 391 -11.86 10.64 -19.14
CA PHE A 391 -10.51 10.12 -18.92
C PHE A 391 -9.52 11.23 -18.54
N SER A 392 -10.00 12.41 -18.12
CA SER A 392 -9.12 13.51 -17.68
C SER A 392 -8.28 13.08 -16.47
N GLY A 393 -7.00 13.42 -16.49
CA GLY A 393 -6.05 13.04 -15.44
C GLY A 393 -5.57 11.59 -15.51
N LYS A 394 -5.97 10.84 -16.56
CA LYS A 394 -5.51 9.47 -16.81
C LYS A 394 -4.34 9.45 -17.78
N SER A 395 -3.46 8.48 -17.59
CA SER A 395 -2.19 8.35 -18.28
C SER A 395 -2.23 7.35 -19.44
N ALA A 396 -3.03 6.29 -19.31
CA ALA A 396 -3.17 5.26 -20.32
C ALA A 396 -4.52 4.52 -20.21
N ILE A 397 -4.92 3.87 -21.30
CA ILE A 397 -5.93 2.81 -21.30
C ILE A 397 -5.31 1.53 -21.87
N SER A 398 -5.71 0.38 -21.35
CA SER A 398 -5.25 -0.93 -21.81
C SER A 398 -6.38 -1.94 -21.91
N ALA A 399 -6.21 -2.96 -22.75
CA ALA A 399 -7.12 -4.09 -22.87
C ALA A 399 -6.34 -5.37 -23.14
N LYS A 400 -6.82 -6.50 -22.62
CA LYS A 400 -6.26 -7.82 -22.88
C LYS A 400 -7.10 -8.51 -23.96
N VAL A 401 -6.44 -9.11 -24.93
CA VAL A 401 -7.10 -9.68 -26.11
C VAL A 401 -6.46 -10.99 -26.53
N LYS A 402 -7.24 -11.79 -27.25
CA LYS A 402 -6.76 -12.96 -27.98
C LYS A 402 -7.72 -13.33 -29.12
N HIS A 403 -7.35 -14.35 -29.89
CA HIS A 403 -8.28 -15.03 -30.79
C HIS A 403 -8.45 -16.50 -30.40
N ALA A 404 -9.47 -17.15 -30.96
CA ALA A 404 -9.72 -18.58 -30.73
C ALA A 404 -8.60 -19.45 -31.32
N ALA A 405 -8.47 -20.66 -30.76
CA ALA A 405 -7.52 -21.67 -31.26
C ALA A 405 -7.95 -22.32 -32.59
N TRP A 406 -9.17 -22.06 -33.05
CA TRP A 406 -9.71 -22.55 -34.32
C TRP A 406 -9.82 -21.43 -35.36
N GLY A 407 -9.86 -21.82 -36.64
CA GLY A 407 -9.79 -20.92 -37.79
C GLY A 407 -8.40 -20.86 -38.42
N SER A 408 -8.32 -20.56 -39.72
CA SER A 408 -7.05 -20.45 -40.44
C SER A 408 -6.58 -19.00 -40.43
N VAL A 409 -5.75 -18.61 -39.45
CA VAL A 409 -5.35 -17.21 -39.24
C VAL A 409 -4.26 -16.68 -40.19
N GLY A 410 -3.79 -17.49 -41.14
CA GLY A 410 -2.77 -17.07 -42.11
C GLY A 410 -1.50 -16.55 -41.44
N SER A 411 -1.10 -15.31 -41.74
CA SER A 411 0.06 -14.66 -41.11
C SER A 411 -0.16 -14.19 -39.66
N GLY A 412 -1.33 -14.47 -39.07
CA GLY A 412 -1.70 -14.04 -37.72
C GLY A 412 -2.63 -12.84 -37.73
N LEU A 413 -3.56 -12.82 -36.76
CA LEU A 413 -4.44 -11.67 -36.54
C LEU A 413 -3.68 -10.56 -35.82
N GLN A 414 -4.06 -9.32 -36.12
CA GLN A 414 -3.58 -8.14 -35.41
C GLN A 414 -4.74 -7.47 -34.67
N ALA A 415 -4.44 -6.75 -33.59
CA ALA A 415 -5.42 -5.94 -32.89
C ALA A 415 -4.83 -4.60 -32.44
N LYS A 416 -5.69 -3.60 -32.29
CA LYS A 416 -5.35 -2.30 -31.72
C LYS A 416 -6.49 -1.74 -30.87
N LEU A 417 -6.14 -1.15 -29.75
CA LEU A 417 -7.05 -0.46 -28.85
C LEU A 417 -7.20 0.98 -29.32
N PHE A 418 -8.42 1.49 -29.33
CA PHE A 418 -8.68 2.86 -29.73
C PHE A 418 -9.66 3.57 -28.80
N ILE A 419 -9.62 4.90 -28.86
CA ILE A 419 -10.66 5.77 -28.35
C ILE A 419 -11.04 6.82 -29.40
N LYS A 420 -12.25 7.38 -29.29
CA LYS A 420 -12.68 8.56 -30.04
C LYS A 420 -13.06 9.67 -29.08
N THR A 421 -12.54 10.88 -29.28
CA THR A 421 -12.78 12.01 -28.37
C THR A 421 -13.45 13.21 -29.05
N GLY A 422 -14.20 13.98 -28.26
CA GLY A 422 -14.85 15.20 -28.72
C GLY A 422 -16.05 14.96 -29.64
N SER A 423 -16.73 16.05 -30.01
CA SER A 423 -17.88 16.03 -30.93
C SER A 423 -17.53 15.53 -32.34
N SER A 424 -16.27 15.65 -32.75
CA SER A 424 -15.79 15.16 -34.05
C SER A 424 -15.40 13.68 -34.06
N TYR A 425 -15.52 12.96 -32.92
CA TYR A 425 -15.12 11.56 -32.82
C TYR A 425 -13.66 11.32 -33.27
N THR A 426 -12.75 12.21 -32.89
CA THR A 426 -11.35 12.15 -33.31
C THR A 426 -10.69 10.87 -32.81
N TRP A 427 -10.15 10.08 -33.73
CA TRP A 427 -9.61 8.74 -33.47
C TRP A 427 -8.17 8.77 -32.94
N TYR A 428 -7.90 7.98 -31.89
CA TYR A 428 -6.57 7.71 -31.36
C TYR A 428 -6.43 6.19 -31.12
N ASP A 429 -5.32 5.57 -31.52
CA ASP A 429 -5.11 4.13 -31.32
C ASP A 429 -3.69 3.75 -30.88
N SER A 430 -3.56 2.54 -30.33
CA SER A 430 -2.33 2.00 -29.75
C SER A 430 -1.27 1.56 -30.78
N GLY A 431 -1.56 1.64 -32.08
CA GLY A 431 -0.87 0.84 -33.08
C GLY A 431 -1.25 -0.64 -33.02
N THR A 432 -0.88 -1.40 -34.06
CA THR A 432 -1.25 -2.81 -34.18
C THR A 432 -0.27 -3.75 -33.47
N VAL A 433 -0.83 -4.77 -32.82
CA VAL A 433 -0.09 -5.85 -32.14
C VAL A 433 -0.55 -7.19 -32.70
N ASN A 434 0.39 -8.08 -33.01
CA ASN A 434 0.07 -9.46 -33.35
C ASN A 434 -0.53 -10.18 -32.13
N ILE A 435 -1.69 -10.80 -32.31
CA ILE A 435 -2.38 -11.55 -31.27
C ILE A 435 -2.27 -13.05 -31.53
N ASN A 436 -2.43 -13.85 -30.49
CA ASN A 436 -2.25 -15.31 -30.56
C ASN A 436 -3.38 -16.06 -29.84
N ALA A 437 -3.46 -17.37 -30.04
CA ALA A 437 -4.50 -18.23 -29.48
C ALA A 437 -4.18 -18.85 -28.12
N THR A 438 -2.91 -18.93 -27.73
CA THR A 438 -2.45 -19.69 -26.55
C THR A 438 -2.17 -18.81 -25.34
N GLY A 439 -1.71 -17.59 -25.56
CA GLY A 439 -1.46 -16.58 -24.55
C GLY A 439 -2.41 -15.39 -24.64
N THR A 440 -2.10 -14.37 -23.85
CA THR A 440 -2.85 -13.11 -23.78
C THR A 440 -1.98 -12.00 -24.33
N SER A 441 -2.51 -11.21 -25.26
CA SER A 441 -1.85 -9.99 -25.74
C SER A 441 -2.43 -8.78 -25.03
N THR A 442 -1.58 -7.85 -24.59
CA THR A 442 -2.02 -6.57 -24.00
C THR A 442 -1.86 -5.45 -25.02
N LEU A 443 -2.95 -4.74 -25.28
CA LEU A 443 -2.97 -3.50 -26.06
C LEU A 443 -2.92 -2.33 -25.07
N SER A 444 -2.11 -1.32 -25.34
CA SER A 444 -2.01 -0.13 -24.48
C SER A 444 -1.92 1.13 -25.33
N LEU A 445 -2.82 2.07 -25.04
CA LEU A 445 -2.85 3.40 -25.64
C LEU A 445 -2.45 4.42 -24.57
N SER A 446 -1.35 5.13 -24.82
CA SER A 446 -1.01 6.32 -24.02
C SER A 446 -2.03 7.42 -24.26
N LEU A 447 -2.47 8.07 -23.19
CA LEU A 447 -3.38 9.22 -23.26
C LEU A 447 -2.61 10.56 -23.27
N SER A 448 -1.27 10.52 -23.23
CA SER A 448 -0.45 11.71 -23.33
C SER A 448 -0.62 12.37 -24.70
N GLY A 449 -0.95 13.66 -24.72
CA GLY A 449 -1.19 14.42 -25.95
C GLY A 449 -2.57 14.20 -26.60
N VAL A 450 -3.44 13.37 -26.01
CA VAL A 450 -4.81 13.19 -26.51
C VAL A 450 -5.66 14.39 -26.10
N SER A 451 -6.28 15.04 -27.08
CA SER A 451 -7.21 16.15 -26.81
C SER A 451 -8.58 15.66 -26.34
N ASN A 452 -9.29 16.49 -25.57
CA ASN A 452 -10.68 16.25 -25.14
C ASN A 452 -10.88 14.95 -24.32
N LEU A 453 -9.95 14.61 -23.43
CA LEU A 453 -10.10 13.44 -22.54
C LEU A 453 -11.28 13.56 -21.57
N GLY A 454 -11.80 14.77 -21.32
CA GLY A 454 -13.08 14.95 -20.62
C GLY A 454 -14.30 14.43 -21.39
N ASP A 455 -14.12 14.07 -22.66
CA ASP A 455 -15.17 13.86 -23.63
C ASP A 455 -14.89 12.66 -24.54
N VAL A 456 -14.58 11.50 -23.95
CA VAL A 456 -14.36 10.25 -24.69
C VAL A 456 -15.72 9.66 -25.05
N ARG A 457 -15.96 9.47 -26.35
CA ARG A 457 -17.26 9.05 -26.92
C ARG A 457 -17.31 7.58 -27.30
N GLU A 458 -16.15 6.99 -27.57
CA GLU A 458 -16.05 5.59 -27.98
C GLU A 458 -14.74 5.00 -27.47
N ILE A 459 -14.79 3.73 -27.07
CA ILE A 459 -13.64 2.91 -26.68
C ILE A 459 -13.83 1.57 -27.37
N GLY A 460 -12.79 1.02 -27.97
CA GLY A 460 -12.93 -0.29 -28.60
C GLY A 460 -11.62 -0.93 -29.00
N VAL A 461 -11.74 -2.18 -29.45
CA VAL A 461 -10.64 -2.92 -30.05
C VAL A 461 -11.00 -3.22 -31.49
N GLN A 462 -10.12 -2.82 -32.41
CA GLN A 462 -10.20 -3.20 -33.81
C GLN A 462 -9.26 -4.38 -34.08
N PHE A 463 -9.83 -5.46 -34.60
CA PHE A 463 -9.13 -6.66 -35.03
C PHE A 463 -8.97 -6.65 -36.55
N LEU A 464 -7.82 -7.14 -37.02
CA LEU A 464 -7.39 -7.11 -38.42
C LEU A 464 -7.06 -8.55 -38.87
N SER A 465 -7.77 -9.01 -39.90
CA SER A 465 -7.54 -10.29 -40.54
C SER A 465 -6.70 -10.10 -41.82
N PRO A 466 -5.63 -10.88 -42.03
CA PRO A 466 -4.85 -10.82 -43.26
C PRO A 466 -5.57 -11.56 -44.40
N THR A 467 -5.31 -11.18 -45.64
CA THR A 467 -5.97 -11.77 -46.84
C THR A 467 -5.66 -13.25 -47.06
N ASN A 468 -4.58 -13.77 -46.48
CA ASN A 468 -4.22 -15.19 -46.52
C ASN A 468 -4.82 -16.02 -45.37
N SER A 469 -5.68 -15.42 -44.54
CA SER A 469 -6.50 -16.15 -43.56
C SER A 469 -7.82 -16.60 -44.19
N SER A 470 -8.51 -17.58 -43.60
CA SER A 470 -9.77 -18.10 -44.15
C SER A 470 -10.63 -18.84 -43.11
N GLY A 471 -11.91 -18.98 -43.42
CA GLY A 471 -12.90 -19.64 -42.55
C GLY A 471 -13.43 -18.72 -41.45
N THR A 472 -13.94 -19.31 -40.37
CA THR A 472 -14.42 -18.56 -39.20
C THR A 472 -13.43 -18.68 -38.04
N SER A 473 -13.40 -17.65 -37.18
CA SER A 473 -12.69 -17.65 -35.89
C SER A 473 -13.51 -16.87 -34.85
N ALA A 474 -12.96 -16.68 -33.65
CA ALA A 474 -13.51 -15.76 -32.66
C ALA A 474 -12.40 -14.88 -32.08
N VAL A 475 -12.78 -13.67 -31.65
CA VAL A 475 -11.91 -12.71 -30.98
C VAL A 475 -12.45 -12.36 -29.61
N PHE A 476 -11.54 -12.08 -28.68
CA PHE A 476 -11.86 -11.84 -27.29
C PHE A 476 -11.25 -10.53 -26.79
N VAL A 477 -12.00 -9.83 -25.93
CA VAL A 477 -11.56 -8.64 -25.18
C VAL A 477 -11.90 -8.84 -23.72
N ASP A 478 -10.95 -8.53 -22.85
CA ASP A 478 -11.12 -8.57 -21.40
C ASP A 478 -10.21 -7.54 -20.70
N SER A 479 -10.45 -7.26 -19.42
CA SER A 479 -9.60 -6.44 -18.56
C SER A 479 -9.35 -5.06 -19.18
N VAL A 480 -10.41 -4.36 -19.60
CA VAL A 480 -10.29 -3.00 -20.12
C VAL A 480 -10.07 -2.06 -18.95
N VAL A 481 -8.89 -1.48 -18.87
CA VAL A 481 -8.35 -0.83 -17.68
C VAL A 481 -7.92 0.59 -18.01
N LEU A 482 -8.39 1.54 -17.21
CA LEU A 482 -7.98 2.94 -17.26
C LEU A 482 -7.00 3.24 -16.11
N GLN A 483 -5.85 3.83 -16.44
CA GLN A 483 -4.70 4.03 -15.53
C GLN A 483 -4.49 5.50 -15.21
#